data_AF-A0A1G3MDS7-F1
#
_entry.id   AF-A0A1G3MDS7-F1
#
_cell.length_a   1.000
_cell.length_b   1.000
_cell.length_c   1.000
_cell.angle_alpha   90.00
_cell.angle_beta   90.00
_cell.angle_gamma   90.00
#
_symmetry.space_group_name_H-M   'P 1'
#
loop_
_entity.id
_entity.type
_entity.pdbx_description
1 polymer ?
#
loop_
_entity_poly.entity_id
_entity_poly.type
_entity_poly.pdbx_seq_one_letter_code
_entity_poly.pdbx_strand_id
1 'polypeptide(L)'
;MTAFVLSTAAAQADISISFFDKRIYVPGSEVLVKVTIRNQTPAAWRFKLADDKRLSVGFDVRSLSNRLLEPSDAWKRAMSSNVPAFYREVSIQPGEEYSFVTNLSDYTALDEPGAFIVVCTLYPELSGRADPGLALRSNALSLSVRPGAPTPSVAESFRSGIAEILKAERIGPDEVVSRTVTARQKGRWNEFFLYLDVERLLKANADKSRSYDRESDDGRRRMLTAYKADLMASLVDTDIVVIPSSFEIVETRYGTSYGTVVVMQKFDYDGFKMLKEYTYELERRDDIWYIVAYTVRNKGTE
;
A
#
# COMPACT_ATOMS: atom_id res chain seq x y z
N MET A 1 -50.13 -0.20 -34.02
CA MET A 1 -49.74 -1.11 -32.93
C MET A 1 -48.39 -1.71 -33.32
N THR A 2 -47.31 -1.12 -32.84
CA THR A 2 -45.93 -1.59 -33.10
C THR A 2 -45.14 -1.29 -31.85
N ALA A 3 -45.12 -2.27 -30.95
CA ALA A 3 -44.34 -2.21 -29.73
C ALA A 3 -42.85 -2.26 -30.10
N PHE A 4 -42.12 -1.23 -29.71
CA PHE A 4 -40.67 -1.26 -29.65
C PHE A 4 -40.27 -2.33 -28.64
N VAL A 5 -39.78 -3.47 -29.12
CA VAL A 5 -39.07 -4.43 -28.28
C VAL A 5 -37.72 -3.77 -27.96
N LEU A 6 -37.64 -3.19 -26.75
CA LEU A 6 -36.37 -2.88 -26.13
C LEU A 6 -35.61 -4.20 -26.00
N SER A 7 -34.60 -4.37 -26.84
CA SER A 7 -33.57 -5.38 -26.66
C SER A 7 -32.95 -5.14 -25.28
N THR A 8 -33.40 -5.91 -24.28
CA THR A 8 -32.73 -6.02 -22.99
C THR A 8 -31.37 -6.63 -23.26
N ALA A 9 -30.33 -5.79 -23.29
CA ALA A 9 -28.96 -6.25 -23.11
C ALA A 9 -28.98 -7.14 -21.87
N ALA A 10 -28.66 -8.42 -22.04
CA ALA A 10 -28.74 -9.41 -20.99
C ALA A 10 -27.99 -8.87 -19.77
N ALA A 11 -28.69 -8.76 -18.65
CA ALA A 11 -28.07 -8.41 -17.37
C ALA A 11 -26.95 -9.42 -17.14
N GLN A 12 -25.72 -8.94 -17.12
CA GLN A 12 -24.54 -9.76 -16.92
C GLN A 12 -24.30 -9.94 -15.42
N ALA A 13 -23.63 -11.03 -15.03
CA ALA A 13 -23.11 -11.15 -13.68
C ALA A 13 -22.01 -10.11 -13.44
N ASP A 14 -21.78 -9.76 -12.17
CA ASP A 14 -20.71 -8.86 -11.79
C ASP A 14 -19.48 -9.65 -11.36
N ILE A 15 -18.31 -9.08 -11.60
CA ILE A 15 -17.04 -9.59 -11.11
C ILE A 15 -16.37 -8.55 -10.23
N SER A 16 -15.77 -9.01 -9.13
CA SER A 16 -14.95 -8.20 -8.26
C SER A 16 -13.68 -8.95 -7.87
N ILE A 17 -12.64 -8.19 -7.55
CA ILE A 17 -11.36 -8.72 -7.06
C ILE A 17 -10.94 -8.02 -5.78
N SER A 18 -10.32 -8.81 -4.90
CA SER A 18 -9.69 -8.35 -3.66
C SER A 18 -8.45 -9.18 -3.37
N PHE A 19 -7.55 -8.67 -2.52
CA PHE A 19 -6.44 -9.49 -2.03
C PHE A 19 -6.99 -10.62 -1.17
N PHE A 20 -6.55 -11.86 -1.42
CA PHE A 20 -6.87 -12.98 -0.56
C PHE A 20 -6.11 -12.86 0.78
N ASP A 21 -4.81 -12.60 0.70
CA ASP A 21 -3.92 -12.35 1.84
C ASP A 21 -3.04 -11.12 1.58
N LYS A 22 -3.54 -9.92 1.90
CA LYS A 22 -2.79 -8.69 1.65
C LYS A 22 -1.51 -8.65 2.51
N ARG A 23 -0.36 -8.81 1.86
CA ARG A 23 0.97 -8.72 2.46
C ARG A 23 1.83 -7.66 1.79
N ILE A 24 3.03 -7.45 2.34
CA ILE A 24 4.05 -6.65 1.67
C ILE A 24 4.56 -7.48 0.49
N TYR A 25 4.39 -6.97 -0.72
CA TYR A 25 4.91 -7.59 -1.92
C TYR A 25 6.25 -6.94 -2.28
N VAL A 26 7.25 -7.76 -2.56
CA VAL A 26 8.50 -7.40 -3.23
C VAL A 26 8.53 -8.04 -4.61
N PRO A 27 9.42 -7.63 -5.53
CA PRO A 27 9.54 -8.29 -6.83
C PRO A 27 9.63 -9.82 -6.69
N GLY A 28 8.87 -10.54 -7.51
CA GLY A 28 8.77 -12.01 -7.46
C GLY A 28 7.91 -12.59 -6.32
N SER A 29 7.26 -11.77 -5.50
CA SER A 29 6.32 -12.26 -4.49
C SER A 29 5.08 -12.88 -5.15
N GLU A 30 4.57 -13.97 -4.59
CA GLU A 30 3.24 -14.45 -4.95
C GLU A 30 2.19 -13.46 -4.43
N VAL A 31 1.25 -13.09 -5.29
CA VAL A 31 0.18 -12.14 -4.98
C VAL A 31 -1.13 -12.87 -5.17
N LEU A 32 -1.73 -13.35 -4.08
CA LEU A 32 -2.99 -14.09 -4.17
C LEU A 32 -4.17 -13.11 -4.26
N VAL A 33 -4.94 -13.26 -5.33
CA VAL A 33 -6.14 -12.47 -5.61
C VAL A 33 -7.35 -13.37 -5.51
N LYS A 34 -8.31 -12.96 -4.67
CA LYS A 34 -9.65 -13.56 -4.63
C LYS A 34 -10.48 -12.92 -5.74
N VAL A 35 -10.98 -13.75 -6.65
CA VAL A 35 -11.93 -13.37 -7.69
C VAL A 35 -13.32 -13.81 -7.25
N THR A 36 -14.26 -12.89 -7.20
CA THR A 36 -15.65 -13.13 -6.81
C THR A 36 -16.57 -12.78 -7.98
N ILE A 37 -17.44 -13.71 -8.35
CA ILE A 37 -18.45 -13.54 -9.38
C ILE A 37 -19.81 -13.59 -8.71
N ARG A 38 -20.63 -12.57 -8.92
CA ARG A 38 -21.93 -12.42 -8.27
C ARG A 38 -23.04 -12.28 -9.30
N ASN A 39 -24.10 -13.08 -9.14
CA ASN A 39 -25.28 -12.94 -9.97
C ASN A 39 -26.25 -11.93 -9.35
N GLN A 40 -26.31 -10.73 -9.93
CA GLN A 40 -27.31 -9.72 -9.54
C GLN A 40 -28.58 -9.78 -10.40
N THR A 41 -28.65 -10.73 -11.33
CA THR A 41 -29.75 -10.85 -12.28
C THR A 41 -30.87 -11.72 -11.70
N PRO A 42 -32.12 -11.58 -12.18
CA PRO A 42 -33.25 -12.39 -11.72
C PRO A 42 -33.26 -13.82 -12.29
N ALA A 43 -32.31 -14.19 -13.14
CA ALA A 43 -32.22 -15.53 -13.75
C ALA A 43 -30.92 -16.24 -13.34
N ALA A 44 -30.90 -17.57 -13.42
CA ALA A 44 -29.66 -18.32 -13.22
C ALA A 44 -28.63 -17.96 -14.30
N TRP A 45 -27.40 -17.65 -13.88
CA TRP A 45 -26.31 -17.32 -14.78
C TRP A 45 -25.31 -18.47 -14.84
N ARG A 46 -24.93 -18.86 -16.07
CA ARG A 46 -24.03 -19.99 -16.33
C ARG A 46 -22.76 -19.52 -17.01
N PHE A 47 -21.63 -20.10 -16.61
CA PHE A 47 -20.34 -19.82 -17.20
C PHE A 47 -19.42 -21.04 -17.12
N LYS A 48 -18.44 -21.11 -18.02
CA LYS A 48 -17.40 -22.13 -18.02
C LYS A 48 -16.22 -21.65 -17.18
N LEU A 49 -15.77 -22.51 -16.28
CA LEU A 49 -14.58 -22.32 -15.48
C LEU A 49 -13.60 -23.44 -15.78
N ALA A 50 -12.52 -23.12 -16.50
CA ALA A 50 -11.44 -24.04 -16.80
C ALA A 50 -10.72 -24.47 -15.51
N ASP A 51 -10.19 -25.69 -15.49
CA ASP A 51 -9.35 -26.17 -14.39
C ASP A 51 -8.12 -25.28 -14.25
N ASP A 52 -7.46 -25.00 -15.38
CA ASP A 52 -6.50 -23.93 -15.52
C ASP A 52 -7.21 -22.57 -15.64
N LYS A 53 -7.22 -21.81 -14.55
CA LYS A 53 -7.94 -20.53 -14.45
C LYS A 53 -7.43 -19.48 -15.44
N ARG A 54 -6.21 -19.62 -15.96
CA ARG A 54 -5.67 -18.73 -17.00
C ARG A 54 -6.51 -18.73 -18.27
N LEU A 55 -7.24 -19.82 -18.52
CA LEU A 55 -8.15 -19.93 -19.65
C LEU A 55 -9.55 -19.35 -19.38
N SER A 56 -9.84 -18.94 -18.14
CA SER A 56 -11.13 -18.34 -17.78
C SER A 56 -11.01 -16.88 -17.39
N VAL A 57 -9.88 -16.46 -16.81
CA VAL A 57 -9.65 -15.07 -16.41
C VAL A 57 -8.34 -14.54 -16.98
N GLY A 58 -8.31 -13.24 -17.25
CA GLY A 58 -7.11 -12.49 -17.59
C GLY A 58 -6.92 -11.34 -16.60
N PHE A 59 -5.68 -10.95 -16.37
CA PHE A 59 -5.35 -9.77 -15.57
C PHE A 59 -4.66 -8.72 -16.44
N ASP A 60 -5.23 -7.52 -16.45
CA ASP A 60 -4.61 -6.32 -16.98
C ASP A 60 -3.95 -5.58 -15.82
N VAL A 61 -2.62 -5.65 -15.76
CA VAL A 61 -1.82 -5.00 -14.71
C VAL A 61 -1.03 -3.88 -15.33
N ARG A 62 -1.30 -2.65 -14.88
CA ARG A 62 -0.65 -1.45 -15.41
C ARG A 62 0.04 -0.67 -14.32
N SER A 63 1.17 -0.06 -14.64
CA SER A 63 1.78 0.97 -13.78
C SER A 63 0.88 2.21 -13.69
N LEU A 64 1.19 3.11 -12.75
CA LEU A 64 0.55 4.43 -12.68
C LEU A 64 0.77 5.30 -13.94
N SER A 65 1.84 5.04 -14.69
CA SER A 65 2.08 5.62 -16.02
C SER A 65 1.30 4.94 -17.15
N ASN A 66 0.34 4.06 -16.82
CA ASN A 66 -0.48 3.29 -17.75
C ASN A 66 0.33 2.34 -18.67
N ARG A 67 1.55 1.95 -18.24
CA ARG A 67 2.35 0.94 -18.94
C ARG A 67 1.85 -0.44 -18.53
N LEU A 68 1.42 -1.25 -19.50
CA LEU A 68 1.05 -2.65 -19.29
C LEU A 68 2.29 -3.47 -18.90
N LEU A 69 2.14 -4.37 -17.93
CA LEU A 69 3.20 -5.28 -17.52
C LEU A 69 3.25 -6.50 -18.44
N GLU A 70 4.46 -7.04 -18.60
CA GLU A 70 4.67 -8.22 -19.43
C GLU A 70 3.93 -9.45 -18.86
N PRO A 71 3.38 -10.32 -19.73
CA PRO A 71 2.82 -11.60 -19.29
C PRO A 71 3.91 -12.50 -18.71
N SER A 72 3.55 -13.30 -17.69
CA SER A 72 4.49 -14.27 -17.12
C SER A 72 4.74 -15.45 -18.07
N ASP A 73 5.85 -16.16 -17.87
CA ASP A 73 6.16 -17.35 -18.66
C ASP A 73 5.15 -18.48 -18.45
N ALA A 74 4.56 -18.55 -17.25
CA ALA A 74 3.49 -19.49 -16.96
C ALA A 74 2.27 -19.19 -17.83
N TRP A 75 1.86 -17.93 -17.94
CA TRP A 75 0.77 -17.51 -18.80
C TRP A 75 1.06 -17.79 -20.27
N LYS A 76 2.22 -17.38 -20.77
CA LYS A 76 2.64 -17.62 -22.16
C LYS A 76 2.56 -19.10 -22.53
N ARG A 77 3.06 -19.98 -21.67
CA ARG A 77 3.01 -21.44 -21.85
C ARG A 77 1.59 -21.99 -21.86
N ALA A 78 0.71 -21.51 -20.99
CA ALA A 78 -0.69 -21.95 -20.96
C ALA A 78 -1.42 -21.57 -22.25
N MET A 79 -1.21 -20.34 -22.73
CA MET A 79 -1.85 -19.83 -23.95
C MET A 79 -1.29 -20.46 -25.23
N SER A 80 -0.02 -20.90 -25.23
CA SER A 80 0.60 -21.60 -26.35
C SER A 80 0.37 -23.12 -26.33
N SER A 81 -0.27 -23.66 -25.28
CA SER A 81 -0.48 -25.09 -25.15
C SER A 81 -1.57 -25.60 -26.09
N ASN A 82 -1.32 -26.73 -26.75
CA ASN A 82 -2.30 -27.43 -27.58
C ASN A 82 -3.06 -28.53 -26.80
N VAL A 83 -2.90 -28.60 -25.48
CA VAL A 83 -3.62 -29.56 -24.63
C VAL A 83 -5.10 -29.16 -24.55
N PRO A 84 -6.06 -30.10 -24.67
CA PRO A 84 -7.47 -29.81 -24.47
C PRO A 84 -7.76 -29.15 -23.11
N ALA A 85 -8.51 -28.06 -23.14
CA ALA A 85 -8.91 -27.35 -21.93
C ALA A 85 -10.07 -28.08 -21.25
N PHE A 86 -9.82 -28.67 -20.08
CA PHE A 86 -10.87 -29.18 -19.21
C PHE A 86 -11.53 -28.03 -18.45
N TYR A 87 -12.86 -28.04 -18.40
CA TYR A 87 -13.65 -27.04 -17.72
C TYR A 87 -14.89 -27.64 -17.09
N ARG A 88 -15.40 -26.95 -16.08
CA ARG A 88 -16.71 -27.19 -15.49
C ARG A 88 -17.66 -26.08 -15.89
N GLU A 89 -18.93 -26.42 -16.05
CA GLU A 89 -19.99 -25.43 -16.16
C GLU A 89 -20.52 -25.11 -14.76
N VAL A 90 -20.50 -23.85 -14.39
CA VAL A 90 -20.94 -23.36 -13.09
C VAL A 90 -22.22 -22.56 -13.30
N SER A 91 -23.26 -22.88 -12.54
CA SER A 91 -24.53 -22.15 -12.53
C SER A 91 -24.69 -21.48 -11.17
N ILE A 92 -24.82 -20.16 -11.15
CA ILE A 92 -25.11 -19.37 -9.95
C ILE A 92 -26.52 -18.79 -10.01
N GLN A 93 -27.30 -18.97 -8.95
CA GLN A 93 -28.68 -18.49 -8.81
C GLN A 93 -28.72 -16.98 -8.52
N PRO A 94 -29.88 -16.32 -8.70
CA PRO A 94 -30.05 -14.92 -8.32
C PRO A 94 -29.60 -14.65 -6.88
N GLY A 95 -28.66 -13.70 -6.70
CA GLY A 95 -28.10 -13.34 -5.42
C GLY A 95 -26.90 -14.17 -4.95
N GLU A 96 -26.58 -15.29 -5.61
CA GLU A 96 -25.43 -16.12 -5.25
C GLU A 96 -24.10 -15.52 -5.73
N GLU A 97 -23.04 -15.90 -5.03
CA GLU A 97 -21.66 -15.59 -5.41
C GLU A 97 -20.79 -16.84 -5.46
N TYR A 98 -19.88 -16.86 -6.42
CA TYR A 98 -18.84 -17.86 -6.55
C TYR A 98 -17.47 -17.20 -6.44
N SER A 99 -16.64 -17.69 -5.54
CA SER A 99 -15.29 -17.15 -5.31
C SER A 99 -14.21 -18.21 -5.51
N PHE A 100 -13.08 -17.80 -6.07
CA PHE A 100 -11.86 -18.62 -6.10
C PHE A 100 -10.62 -17.73 -5.95
N VAL A 101 -9.51 -18.35 -5.58
CA VAL A 101 -8.23 -17.67 -5.38
C VAL A 101 -7.29 -18.04 -6.52
N THR A 102 -6.54 -17.08 -7.02
CA THR A 102 -5.52 -17.29 -8.05
C THR A 102 -4.29 -16.42 -7.77
N ASN A 103 -3.12 -16.87 -8.20
CA ASN A 103 -1.88 -16.13 -8.00
C ASN A 103 -1.63 -15.22 -9.21
N LEU A 104 -1.51 -13.91 -8.99
CA LEU A 104 -1.30 -12.92 -10.05
C LEU A 104 0.03 -13.13 -10.79
N SER A 105 1.05 -13.68 -10.13
CA SER A 105 2.34 -13.99 -10.77
C SER A 105 2.22 -15.05 -11.88
N ASP A 106 1.15 -15.85 -11.88
CA ASP A 106 0.88 -16.82 -12.93
C ASP A 106 0.38 -16.16 -14.22
N TYR A 107 0.06 -14.86 -14.19
CA TYR A 107 -0.49 -14.09 -15.31
C TYR A 107 0.48 -13.01 -15.80
N THR A 108 1.12 -12.27 -14.89
CA THR A 108 2.01 -11.16 -15.21
C THR A 108 3.32 -11.23 -14.44
N ALA A 109 4.39 -10.72 -15.06
CA ALA A 109 5.71 -10.61 -14.45
C ALA A 109 5.78 -9.37 -13.53
N LEU A 110 5.80 -9.60 -12.22
CA LEU A 110 5.93 -8.57 -11.18
C LEU A 110 7.38 -8.43 -10.73
N ASP A 111 8.26 -8.07 -11.68
CA ASP A 111 9.71 -8.04 -11.46
C ASP A 111 10.23 -6.64 -11.08
N GLU A 112 9.41 -5.62 -11.29
CA GLU A 112 9.74 -4.25 -10.97
C GLU A 112 8.99 -3.78 -9.72
N PRO A 113 9.66 -3.06 -8.80
CA PRO A 113 8.96 -2.38 -7.72
C PRO A 113 8.14 -1.21 -8.27
N GLY A 114 6.98 -0.96 -7.68
CA GLY A 114 6.08 0.09 -8.13
C GLY A 114 4.68 -0.03 -7.58
N ALA A 115 3.86 0.97 -7.89
CA ALA A 115 2.42 0.90 -7.70
C ALA A 115 1.76 0.52 -9.04
N PHE A 116 0.83 -0.42 -8.97
CA PHE A 116 0.14 -0.99 -10.11
C PHE A 116 -1.38 -0.97 -9.87
N ILE A 117 -2.12 -0.84 -10.96
CA ILE A 117 -3.56 -1.04 -11.01
C ILE A 117 -3.80 -2.39 -11.66
N VAL A 118 -4.48 -3.27 -10.94
CA VAL A 118 -4.86 -4.61 -11.39
C VAL A 118 -6.34 -4.61 -11.71
N VAL A 119 -6.70 -5.08 -12.90
CA VAL A 119 -8.09 -5.33 -13.30
C VAL A 119 -8.20 -6.74 -13.83
N CYS A 120 -9.22 -7.48 -13.40
CA CYS A 120 -9.52 -8.80 -13.88
C CYS A 120 -10.59 -8.74 -14.97
N THR A 121 -10.45 -9.59 -15.98
CA THR A 121 -11.45 -9.86 -17.00
C THR A 121 -11.80 -11.34 -16.96
N LEU A 122 -13.08 -11.65 -16.80
CA LEU A 122 -13.61 -13.02 -16.92
C LEU A 122 -14.13 -13.25 -18.33
N TYR A 123 -13.82 -14.42 -18.87
CA TYR A 123 -14.30 -14.94 -20.15
C TYR A 123 -15.25 -16.11 -19.87
N PRO A 124 -16.58 -15.88 -19.87
CA PRO A 124 -17.56 -16.92 -19.52
C PRO A 124 -17.53 -18.14 -20.46
N GLU A 125 -17.02 -17.96 -21.68
CA GLU A 125 -16.87 -19.01 -22.71
C GLU A 125 -15.41 -19.44 -22.95
N LEU A 126 -14.53 -19.16 -21.99
CA LEU A 126 -13.07 -19.36 -22.05
C LEU A 126 -12.33 -18.40 -23.01
N SER A 127 -11.10 -18.05 -22.66
CA SER A 127 -10.22 -17.20 -23.45
C SER A 127 -9.84 -17.86 -24.78
N GLY A 128 -9.89 -17.12 -25.89
CA GLY A 128 -9.58 -17.62 -27.24
C GLY A 128 -10.78 -18.16 -28.02
N ARG A 129 -11.95 -18.29 -27.40
CA ARG A 129 -13.22 -18.65 -28.06
C ARG A 129 -14.36 -17.64 -27.82
N ALA A 130 -14.09 -16.56 -27.08
CA ALA A 130 -15.10 -15.63 -26.61
C ALA A 130 -15.41 -14.50 -27.61
N ASP A 131 -16.69 -14.16 -27.73
CA ASP A 131 -17.15 -12.86 -28.21
C ASP A 131 -16.71 -11.78 -27.19
N PRO A 132 -15.93 -10.76 -27.59
CA PRO A 132 -15.51 -9.67 -26.70
C PRO A 132 -16.65 -9.00 -25.94
N GLY A 133 -17.89 -9.04 -26.47
CA GLY A 133 -19.08 -8.45 -25.85
C GLY A 133 -19.58 -9.15 -24.58
N LEU A 134 -19.12 -10.38 -24.28
CA LEU A 134 -19.53 -11.15 -23.11
C LEU A 134 -18.51 -11.13 -21.96
N ALA A 135 -17.36 -10.48 -22.16
CA ALA A 135 -16.32 -10.42 -21.14
C ALA A 135 -16.71 -9.47 -20.01
N LEU A 136 -16.51 -9.91 -18.76
CA LEU A 136 -16.86 -9.14 -17.57
C LEU A 136 -15.61 -8.55 -16.94
N ARG A 137 -15.64 -7.27 -16.57
CA ARG A 137 -14.48 -6.55 -16.04
C ARG A 137 -14.70 -6.17 -14.57
N SER A 138 -13.68 -6.36 -13.75
CA SER A 138 -13.76 -6.12 -12.31
C SER A 138 -13.55 -4.66 -11.93
N ASN A 139 -13.72 -4.37 -10.63
CA ASN A 139 -13.13 -3.19 -10.01
C ASN A 139 -11.60 -3.15 -10.22
N ALA A 140 -11.03 -1.96 -10.09
CA ALA A 140 -9.59 -1.74 -10.04
C ALA A 140 -9.05 -2.05 -8.63
N LEU A 141 -8.02 -2.88 -8.55
CA LEU A 141 -7.32 -3.22 -7.32
C LEU A 141 -5.92 -2.60 -7.32
N SER A 142 -5.65 -1.73 -6.35
CA SER A 142 -4.34 -1.10 -6.20
C SER A 142 -3.34 -2.05 -5.54
N LEU A 143 -2.29 -2.41 -6.28
CA LEU A 143 -1.17 -3.24 -5.85
C LEU A 143 0.06 -2.37 -5.62
N SER A 144 0.75 -2.56 -4.51
CA SER A 144 2.03 -1.91 -4.23
C SER A 144 3.09 -2.98 -4.02
N VAL A 145 4.08 -2.99 -4.91
CA VAL A 145 5.28 -3.82 -4.82
C VAL A 145 6.41 -2.90 -4.37
N ARG A 146 6.98 -3.19 -3.20
CA ARG A 146 8.06 -2.39 -2.62
C ARG A 146 9.40 -2.83 -3.21
N PRO A 147 10.35 -1.90 -3.42
CA PRO A 147 11.74 -2.28 -3.61
C PRO A 147 12.21 -3.04 -2.37
N GLY A 148 12.63 -4.29 -2.54
CA GLY A 148 13.17 -5.09 -1.45
C GLY A 148 14.11 -6.15 -1.99
N ALA A 149 15.36 -6.12 -1.51
CA ALA A 149 16.22 -7.31 -1.51
C ALA A 149 15.63 -8.32 -0.52
N PRO A 150 15.65 -9.64 -0.82
CA PRO A 150 15.06 -10.62 0.06
C PRO A 150 15.99 -10.89 1.24
N THR A 151 15.49 -10.73 2.46
CA THR A 151 15.91 -11.56 3.59
C THR A 151 14.69 -12.30 4.15
N PRO A 152 14.74 -13.64 4.33
CA PRO A 152 13.57 -14.44 4.69
C PRO A 152 13.01 -14.25 6.11
N SER A 153 13.54 -13.31 6.91
CA SER A 153 13.24 -13.25 8.36
C SER A 153 12.12 -12.28 8.76
N VAL A 154 11.52 -11.55 7.82
CA VAL A 154 10.49 -10.52 8.14
C VAL A 154 9.06 -11.06 8.02
N ALA A 155 8.87 -12.27 7.48
CA ALA A 155 7.56 -12.89 7.30
C ALA A 155 6.88 -13.32 8.62
N GLU A 156 7.64 -13.48 9.71
CA GLU A 156 7.12 -14.06 10.95
C GLU A 156 6.70 -13.02 12.01
N SER A 157 7.08 -11.74 11.88
CA SER A 157 6.91 -10.78 12.99
C SER A 157 5.59 -9.99 13.00
N PHE A 158 4.70 -10.15 12.02
CA PHE A 158 3.49 -9.31 11.91
C PHE A 158 2.15 -10.07 11.97
N ARG A 159 2.12 -11.25 12.61
CA ARG A 159 0.86 -11.86 13.09
C ARG A 159 0.35 -11.13 14.33
N SER A 160 -0.06 -9.86 14.22
CA SER A 160 -0.96 -9.19 15.18
C SER A 160 -1.29 -7.78 14.72
N GLY A 161 -2.58 -7.50 14.59
CA GLY A 161 -3.09 -6.13 14.51
C GLY A 161 -3.66 -5.74 13.15
N ILE A 162 -4.99 -5.81 13.07
CA ILE A 162 -5.89 -5.13 12.14
C ILE A 162 -5.29 -3.79 11.68
N ALA A 163 -4.95 -3.68 10.39
CA ALA A 163 -4.55 -2.42 9.77
C ALA A 163 -5.79 -1.56 9.52
N GLU A 164 -6.27 -0.93 10.58
CA GLU A 164 -7.06 0.29 10.46
C GLU A 164 -6.26 1.29 9.62
N ILE A 165 -6.89 1.95 8.66
CA ILE A 165 -6.23 2.96 7.83
C ILE A 165 -5.81 4.10 8.76
N LEU A 166 -4.55 4.11 9.19
CA LEU A 166 -3.98 5.19 10.01
C LEU A 166 -4.12 6.50 9.24
N LYS A 167 -5.00 7.37 9.73
CA LYS A 167 -5.19 8.74 9.24
C LYS A 167 -4.75 9.70 10.33
N ALA A 168 -4.13 10.81 9.93
CA ALA A 168 -3.76 11.83 10.89
C ALA A 168 -5.03 12.47 11.47
N GLU A 169 -5.11 12.48 12.79
CA GLU A 169 -6.23 13.04 13.55
C GLU A 169 -5.98 14.51 13.89
N ARG A 170 -7.07 15.24 14.18
CA ARG A 170 -7.05 16.63 14.64
C ARG A 170 -6.78 16.70 16.15
N ILE A 171 -5.53 16.44 16.51
CA ILE A 171 -5.06 16.40 17.91
C ILE A 171 -4.08 17.55 18.21
N GLY A 172 -3.84 17.84 19.48
CA GLY A 172 -2.92 18.90 19.92
C GLY A 172 -1.45 18.62 19.55
N PRO A 173 -0.59 19.66 19.48
CA PRO A 173 0.82 19.51 19.11
C PRO A 173 1.62 18.66 20.12
N ASP A 174 1.29 18.76 21.40
CA ASP A 174 1.82 17.91 22.48
C ASP A 174 1.45 16.43 22.26
N GLU A 175 0.19 16.16 21.94
CA GLU A 175 -0.29 14.81 21.65
C GLU A 175 0.36 14.24 20.38
N VAL A 176 0.53 15.05 19.33
CA VAL A 176 1.28 14.68 18.13
C VAL A 176 2.69 14.21 18.48
N VAL A 177 3.42 14.98 19.28
CA VAL A 177 4.79 14.64 19.67
C VAL A 177 4.79 13.38 20.55
N SER A 178 3.89 13.29 21.52
CA SER A 178 3.75 12.10 22.38
C SER A 178 3.49 10.82 21.58
N ARG A 179 2.55 10.87 20.62
CA ARG A 179 2.25 9.74 19.72
C ARG A 179 3.45 9.39 18.85
N THR A 180 4.16 10.39 18.33
CA THR A 180 5.36 10.17 17.49
C THR A 180 6.47 9.48 18.26
N VAL A 181 6.80 9.95 19.46
CA VAL A 181 7.84 9.34 20.32
C VAL A 181 7.41 7.93 20.76
N THR A 182 6.16 7.77 21.18
CA THR A 182 5.59 6.45 21.57
C THR A 182 5.61 5.45 20.41
N ALA A 183 5.25 5.90 19.20
CA ALA A 183 5.32 5.08 18.00
C ALA A 183 6.76 4.59 17.76
N ARG A 184 7.76 5.45 17.99
CA ARG A 184 9.16 5.06 17.89
C ARG A 184 9.54 4.04 18.96
N GLN A 185 9.16 4.23 20.21
CA GLN A 185 9.36 3.25 21.30
C GLN A 185 8.75 1.87 20.98
N LYS A 186 7.60 1.85 20.30
CA LYS A 186 6.90 0.61 19.92
C LYS A 186 7.33 0.04 18.57
N GLY A 187 8.33 0.62 17.90
CA GLY A 187 8.79 0.18 16.57
C GLY A 187 7.79 0.41 15.42
N ARG A 188 6.80 1.29 15.61
CA ARG A 188 5.69 1.52 14.67
C ARG A 188 6.02 2.64 13.69
N TRP A 189 6.74 2.32 12.63
CA TRP A 189 7.19 3.29 11.63
C TRP A 189 6.06 4.04 10.92
N ASN A 190 4.92 3.40 10.65
CA ASN A 190 3.79 4.08 10.00
C ASN A 190 3.16 5.15 10.89
N GLU A 191 3.00 4.87 12.18
CA GLU A 191 2.53 5.84 13.18
C GLU A 191 3.56 6.95 13.40
N PHE A 192 4.85 6.60 13.40
CA PHE A 192 5.94 7.57 13.51
C PHE A 192 5.92 8.59 12.36
N PHE A 193 5.82 8.12 11.12
CA PHE A 193 5.77 9.00 9.94
C PHE A 193 4.44 9.75 9.76
N LEU A 194 3.40 9.42 10.54
CA LEU A 194 2.06 9.97 10.35
C LEU A 194 2.02 11.49 10.52
N TYR A 195 2.77 12.01 11.48
CA TYR A 195 2.80 13.43 11.82
C TYR A 195 4.12 14.12 11.47
N LEU A 196 5.01 13.47 10.71
CA LEU A 196 6.26 14.05 10.28
C LEU A 196 6.10 14.66 8.89
N ASP A 197 6.44 15.95 8.75
CA ASP A 197 6.68 16.55 7.45
C ASP A 197 8.07 16.15 6.95
N VAL A 198 8.12 14.97 6.33
CA VAL A 198 9.35 14.39 5.80
C VAL A 198 9.99 15.28 4.73
N GLU A 199 9.21 16.07 4.00
CA GLU A 199 9.74 17.01 3.02
C GLU A 199 10.49 18.15 3.69
N ARG A 200 9.88 18.80 4.70
CA ARG A 200 10.54 19.86 5.48
C ARG A 200 11.83 19.34 6.12
N LEU A 201 11.79 18.13 6.71
CA LEU A 201 12.97 17.51 7.30
C LEU A 201 14.06 17.23 6.26
N LEU A 202 13.71 16.70 5.08
CA LEU A 202 14.65 16.49 3.98
C LEU A 202 15.34 17.80 3.57
N LYS A 203 14.54 18.87 3.44
CA LYS A 203 14.99 20.19 2.99
C LYS A 203 15.78 20.97 4.04
N ALA A 204 15.84 20.49 5.28
CA ALA A 204 16.71 21.06 6.31
C ALA A 204 18.21 20.96 5.92
N ASN A 205 18.58 19.96 5.13
CA ASN A 205 19.91 19.85 4.54
C ASN A 205 19.98 20.63 3.20
N ALA A 206 20.90 21.60 3.09
CA ALA A 206 21.02 22.48 1.93
C ALA A 206 21.33 21.75 0.61
N ASP A 207 22.08 20.65 0.64
CA ASP A 207 22.41 19.86 -0.55
C ASP A 207 21.21 19.04 -1.02
N LYS A 208 20.50 18.42 -0.07
CA LYS A 208 19.26 17.69 -0.35
C LYS A 208 18.15 18.62 -0.83
N SER A 209 18.04 19.81 -0.24
CA SER A 209 17.09 20.85 -0.64
C SER A 209 17.31 21.29 -2.09
N ARG A 210 18.55 21.64 -2.46
CA ARG A 210 18.90 22.01 -3.84
C ARG A 210 18.65 20.89 -4.85
N SER A 211 18.85 19.64 -4.44
CA SER A 211 18.57 18.48 -5.28
C SER A 211 17.06 18.29 -5.45
N TYR A 212 16.31 18.36 -4.35
CA TYR A 212 14.85 18.24 -4.33
C TYR A 212 14.14 19.29 -5.17
N ASP A 213 14.59 20.54 -5.10
CA ASP A 213 13.96 21.64 -5.85
C ASP A 213 14.15 21.52 -7.37
N ARG A 214 15.26 20.91 -7.82
CA ARG A 214 15.57 20.67 -9.25
C ARG A 214 14.94 19.41 -9.81
N GLU A 215 14.45 18.51 -8.96
CA GLU A 215 13.82 17.27 -9.38
C GLU A 215 12.39 17.48 -9.90
N SER A 216 12.00 16.57 -10.78
CA SER A 216 10.60 16.39 -11.17
C SER A 216 9.74 15.89 -10.00
N ASP A 217 8.42 15.96 -10.10
CA ASP A 217 7.54 15.46 -9.03
C ASP A 217 7.76 13.97 -8.69
N ASP A 218 8.06 13.15 -9.70
CA ASP A 218 8.41 11.74 -9.49
C ASP A 218 9.78 11.57 -8.84
N GLY A 219 10.75 12.42 -9.19
CA GLY A 219 12.06 12.49 -8.53
C GLY A 219 11.93 12.88 -7.05
N ARG A 220 11.14 13.91 -6.76
CA ARG A 220 10.83 14.35 -5.39
C ARG A 220 10.21 13.24 -4.56
N ARG A 221 9.22 12.52 -5.10
CA ARG A 221 8.61 11.34 -4.43
C ARG A 221 9.62 10.24 -4.11
N ARG A 222 10.55 9.95 -5.04
CA ARG A 222 11.63 8.97 -4.82
C ARG A 222 12.58 9.45 -3.74
N MET A 223 12.97 10.72 -3.74
CA MET A 223 13.82 11.30 -2.69
C MET A 223 13.19 11.22 -1.31
N LEU A 224 11.89 11.53 -1.17
CA LEU A 224 11.18 11.40 0.11
C LEU A 224 11.07 9.94 0.57
N THR A 225 10.87 9.01 -0.38
CA THR A 225 10.81 7.58 -0.07
C THR A 225 12.17 7.05 0.38
N ALA A 226 13.25 7.42 -0.31
CA ALA A 226 14.61 7.09 0.06
C ALA A 226 14.96 7.66 1.43
N TYR A 227 14.61 8.92 1.69
CA TYR A 227 14.85 9.56 2.97
C TYR A 227 14.10 8.89 4.13
N LYS A 228 12.86 8.43 3.93
CA LYS A 228 12.17 7.58 4.92
C LYS A 228 12.91 6.28 5.18
N ALA A 229 13.41 5.62 4.13
CA ALA A 229 14.19 4.40 4.28
C ALA A 229 15.51 4.65 5.02
N ASP A 230 16.19 5.76 4.74
CA ASP A 230 17.41 6.17 5.42
C ASP A 230 17.16 6.47 6.91
N LEU A 231 16.04 7.13 7.24
CA LEU A 231 15.59 7.33 8.62
C LEU A 231 15.34 5.98 9.32
N MET A 232 14.65 5.05 8.65
CA MET A 232 14.39 3.71 9.19
C MET A 232 15.67 2.91 9.43
N ALA A 233 16.65 3.07 8.55
CA ALA A 233 17.97 2.46 8.65
C ALA A 233 18.94 3.22 9.57
N SER A 234 18.50 4.34 10.16
CA SER A 234 19.34 5.23 11.00
C SER A 234 20.60 5.74 10.29
N LEU A 235 20.52 5.97 8.98
CA LEU A 235 21.62 6.50 8.16
C LEU A 235 21.68 8.03 8.15
N VAL A 236 20.55 8.69 8.43
CA VAL A 236 20.38 10.14 8.40
C VAL A 236 19.56 10.58 9.60
N ASP A 237 19.75 11.83 10.04
CA ASP A 237 18.95 12.48 11.09
C ASP A 237 18.75 11.56 12.31
N THR A 238 19.89 11.02 12.76
CA THR A 238 19.94 9.91 13.70
C THR A 238 19.26 10.23 15.02
N ASP A 239 19.28 11.49 15.45
CA ASP A 239 18.69 11.90 16.72
C ASP A 239 17.16 11.76 16.78
N ILE A 240 16.41 12.07 15.70
CA ILE A 240 14.93 11.97 15.74
C ILE A 240 14.44 10.51 15.71
N VAL A 241 15.30 9.57 15.31
CA VAL A 241 14.97 8.13 15.23
C VAL A 241 15.47 7.30 16.40
N VAL A 242 16.33 7.85 17.28
CA VAL A 242 16.79 7.15 18.49
C VAL A 242 15.58 6.86 19.39
N ILE A 243 15.55 5.66 19.95
CA ILE A 243 14.49 5.22 20.85
C ILE A 243 14.83 5.67 22.27
N PRO A 244 14.09 6.61 22.88
CA PRO A 244 14.27 6.94 24.29
C PRO A 244 13.67 5.85 25.19
N SER A 245 14.27 5.62 26.35
CA SER A 245 13.69 4.74 27.39
C SER A 245 12.46 5.38 28.03
N SER A 246 12.48 6.70 28.22
CA SER A 246 11.32 7.49 28.65
C SER A 246 11.38 8.92 28.12
N PHE A 247 10.23 9.60 28.12
CA PHE A 247 10.13 11.00 27.76
C PHE A 247 9.08 11.73 28.60
N GLU A 248 9.24 13.03 28.74
CA GLU A 248 8.32 13.93 29.43
C GLU A 248 8.18 15.24 28.64
N ILE A 249 6.95 15.67 28.38
CA ILE A 249 6.69 16.98 27.77
C ILE A 249 6.87 18.04 28.84
N VAL A 250 7.85 18.91 28.64
CA VAL A 250 8.21 19.99 29.58
C VAL A 250 7.39 21.24 29.30
N GLU A 251 7.22 21.56 28.01
CA GLU A 251 6.56 22.79 27.61
C GLU A 251 5.89 22.64 26.24
N THR A 252 4.70 23.23 26.09
CA THR A 252 3.96 23.29 24.83
C THR A 252 3.51 24.73 24.59
N ARG A 253 3.94 25.33 23.47
CA ARG A 253 3.54 26.67 23.04
C ARG A 253 2.99 26.59 21.62
N TYR A 254 1.75 27.01 21.37
CA TYR A 254 1.22 27.02 20.01
C TYR A 254 0.23 28.15 19.77
N GLY A 255 0.22 28.63 18.53
CA GLY A 255 -0.75 29.58 18.00
C GLY A 255 -1.66 28.94 16.97
N THR A 256 -2.16 29.73 16.02
CA THR A 256 -3.09 29.27 14.99
C THR A 256 -2.44 28.46 13.88
N SER A 257 -1.15 28.67 13.58
CA SER A 257 -0.47 28.00 12.46
C SER A 257 0.84 27.31 12.85
N TYR A 258 1.44 27.72 13.95
CA TYR A 258 2.76 27.26 14.39
C TYR A 258 2.76 26.88 15.86
N GLY A 259 3.54 25.87 16.22
CA GLY A 259 3.70 25.36 17.57
C GLY A 259 5.11 24.87 17.86
N THR A 260 5.44 24.81 19.13
CA THR A 260 6.71 24.31 19.64
C THR A 260 6.44 23.46 20.87
N VAL A 261 7.04 22.27 20.92
CA VAL A 261 6.92 21.34 22.04
C VAL A 261 8.32 20.96 22.50
N VAL A 262 8.61 21.20 23.78
CA VAL A 262 9.87 20.84 24.42
C VAL A 262 9.68 19.54 25.20
N VAL A 263 10.52 18.57 24.93
CA VAL A 263 10.45 17.22 25.50
C VAL A 263 11.80 16.84 26.10
N MET A 264 11.81 16.43 27.36
CA MET A 264 12.97 15.79 27.96
C MET A 264 12.93 14.30 27.65
N GLN A 265 14.00 13.76 27.06
CA GLN A 265 14.13 12.35 26.71
C GLN A 265 15.30 11.72 27.44
N LYS A 266 15.07 10.53 28.02
CA LYS A 266 16.09 9.71 28.68
C LYS A 266 16.48 8.54 27.79
N PHE A 267 17.77 8.24 27.73
CA PHE A 267 18.31 7.13 26.97
C PHE A 267 19.17 6.27 27.89
N ASP A 268 18.86 4.98 27.97
CA ASP A 268 19.60 4.05 28.82
C ASP A 268 20.86 3.57 28.07
N TYR A 269 22.01 3.73 28.72
CA TYR A 269 23.29 3.16 28.31
C TYR A 269 23.84 2.29 29.44
N ASP A 270 24.86 1.48 29.13
CA ASP A 270 25.49 0.65 30.16
C ASP A 270 26.17 1.55 31.22
N GLY A 271 25.64 1.52 32.44
CA GLY A 271 26.16 2.25 33.60
C GLY A 271 25.71 3.70 33.77
N PHE A 272 24.94 4.31 32.86
CA PHE A 272 24.40 5.67 33.02
C PHE A 272 23.19 5.95 32.12
N LYS A 273 22.43 6.99 32.43
CA LYS A 273 21.35 7.50 31.58
C LYS A 273 21.74 8.83 30.96
N MET A 274 21.53 8.99 29.66
CA MET A 274 21.75 10.27 28.98
C MET A 274 20.43 11.05 28.92
N LEU A 275 20.47 12.33 29.31
CA LEU A 275 19.35 13.26 29.17
C LEU A 275 19.57 14.17 27.96
N LYS A 276 18.59 14.21 27.06
CA LYS A 276 18.55 15.16 25.94
C LYS A 276 17.21 15.90 25.95
N GLU A 277 17.27 17.21 25.73
CA GLU A 277 16.11 18.05 25.49
C GLU A 277 15.89 18.17 23.99
N TYR A 278 14.72 17.77 23.52
CA TYR A 278 14.26 17.92 22.15
C TYR A 278 13.28 19.09 22.09
N THR A 279 13.49 20.00 21.15
CA THR A 279 12.50 21.02 20.81
C THR A 279 11.95 20.69 19.42
N TYR A 280 10.68 20.30 19.37
CA TYR A 280 9.96 20.01 18.13
C TYR A 280 9.24 21.25 17.65
N GLU A 281 9.41 21.58 16.38
CA GLU A 281 8.67 22.65 15.69
C GLU A 281 7.55 22.04 14.86
N LEU A 282 6.34 22.57 14.99
CA LEU A 282 5.14 22.06 14.34
C LEU A 282 4.43 23.14 13.52
N GLU A 283 3.89 22.74 12.38
CA GLU A 283 3.06 23.58 11.52
C GLU A 283 1.67 22.93 11.33
N ARG A 284 0.61 23.73 11.40
CA ARG A 284 -0.76 23.26 11.21
C ARG A 284 -1.18 23.39 9.75
N ARG A 285 -1.62 22.27 9.15
CA ARG A 285 -2.18 22.19 7.80
C ARG A 285 -3.48 21.39 7.84
N ASP A 286 -4.54 21.92 7.26
CA ASP A 286 -5.87 21.28 7.25
C ASP A 286 -6.35 20.86 8.65
N ASP A 287 -6.05 21.69 9.66
CA ASP A 287 -6.36 21.46 11.08
C ASP A 287 -5.62 20.28 11.74
N ILE A 288 -4.53 19.83 11.12
CA ILE A 288 -3.65 18.77 11.60
C ILE A 288 -2.24 19.34 11.80
N TRP A 289 -1.62 19.03 12.94
CA TRP A 289 -0.26 19.45 13.26
C TRP A 289 0.77 18.45 12.70
N TYR A 290 1.83 18.98 12.10
CA TYR A 290 2.96 18.20 11.59
C TYR A 290 4.26 18.72 12.16
N ILE A 291 5.12 17.82 12.61
CA ILE A 291 6.50 18.12 13.00
C ILE A 291 7.29 18.45 11.73
N VAL A 292 7.75 19.69 11.62
CA VAL A 292 8.49 20.22 10.45
C VAL A 292 9.98 20.34 10.71
N ALA A 293 10.39 20.49 11.97
CA ALA A 293 11.79 20.54 12.37
C ALA A 293 11.94 20.09 13.82
N TYR A 294 13.18 19.82 14.21
CA TYR A 294 13.53 19.51 15.58
C TYR A 294 14.95 20.01 15.89
N THR A 295 15.22 20.32 17.15
CA THR A 295 16.56 20.60 17.65
C THR A 295 16.81 19.80 18.92
N VAL A 296 18.07 19.44 19.16
CA VAL A 296 18.46 18.57 20.27
C VAL A 296 19.56 19.23 21.07
N ARG A 297 19.40 19.26 22.39
CA ARG A 297 20.39 19.76 23.34
C ARG A 297 20.71 18.69 24.36
N ASN A 298 21.99 18.33 24.48
CA ASN A 298 22.45 17.45 25.55
C ASN A 298 22.34 18.18 26.91
N LYS A 299 21.69 17.56 27.88
CA LYS A 299 21.45 18.10 29.23
C LYS A 299 22.28 17.41 30.30
N GLY A 300 23.01 16.35 29.96
CA GLY A 300 23.94 15.67 30.85
C GLY A 300 23.63 14.18 30.99
N THR A 301 24.17 13.59 32.07
CA THR A 301 24.02 12.18 32.42
C THR A 301 23.53 12.02 33.86
N GLU A 302 22.64 11.07 34.09
CA GLU A 302 22.13 10.63 35.41
C GLU A 302 22.65 9.22 35.76
#